data_AF-A0A9D1IGF5-F1
#
_entry.id   AF-A0A9D1IGF5-F1
#
_cell.length_a   1.000
_cell.length_b   1.000
_cell.length_c   1.000
_cell.angle_alpha   90.00
_cell.angle_beta   90.00
_cell.angle_gamma   90.00
#
_symmetry.space_group_name_H-M   'P 1'
#
loop_
_entity.id
_entity.type
_entity.pdbx_description
1 polymer ?
#
loop_
_entity_poly.entity_id
_entity_poly.type
_entity_poly.pdbx_seq_one_letter_code
_entity_poly.pdbx_strand_id
1 'polypeptide(L)'
;MQALFPELRKFFQSFSPLPRRVLHAGMPFVLGFFAAALAGRLLMGQCGDYDKMARITAELFLCGKELLGAVGVGALVLQLFLSAERYG
;
A
#
# COMPACT_ATOMS: atom_id res chain seq x y z
N MET A 1 16.84 -11.98 -7.19
CA MET A 1 15.55 -11.38 -6.73
C MET A 1 14.28 -12.04 -7.28
N GLN A 2 14.34 -13.10 -8.13
CA GLN A 2 13.12 -13.74 -8.66
C GLN A 2 12.48 -14.80 -7.73
N ALA A 3 13.23 -15.36 -6.77
CA ALA A 3 12.72 -16.37 -5.85
C ALA A 3 11.84 -15.80 -4.72
N LEU A 4 11.94 -14.50 -4.41
CA LEU A 4 11.20 -13.89 -3.32
C LEU A 4 9.71 -13.70 -3.66
N PHE A 5 9.41 -13.33 -4.90
CA PHE A 5 8.03 -13.10 -5.38
C PHE A 5 7.11 -14.32 -5.27
N PRO A 6 7.50 -15.54 -5.71
CA PRO A 6 6.64 -16.71 -5.58
C PRO A 6 6.43 -17.14 -4.12
N GLU A 7 7.43 -16.97 -3.25
CA GLU A 7 7.27 -17.23 -1.82
C GLU A 7 6.35 -16.20 -1.15
N LEU A 8 6.52 -14.91 -1.45
CA LEU A 8 5.64 -13.87 -0.96
C LEU A 8 4.20 -14.13 -1.43
N ARG A 9 4.01 -14.58 -2.67
CA ARG A 9 2.69 -14.91 -3.22
C ARG A 9 2.06 -16.12 -2.52
N LYS A 10 2.84 -17.17 -2.24
CA LYS A 10 2.36 -18.33 -1.45
C LYS A 10 2.02 -17.94 -0.02
N PHE A 11 2.84 -17.07 0.58
CA PHE A 11 2.58 -16.49 1.89
C PHE A 11 1.29 -15.66 1.89
N PHE A 12 1.09 -14.80 0.87
CA PHE A 12 -0.16 -14.05 0.67
C PHE A 12 -1.39 -14.95 0.41
N GLN A 13 -1.20 -16.13 -0.18
CA GLN A 13 -2.24 -17.12 -0.40
C GLN A 13 -2.59 -17.92 0.87
N SER A 14 -1.67 -18.06 1.82
CA SER A 14 -1.92 -18.72 3.11
C SER A 14 -2.59 -17.80 4.14
N PHE A 15 -2.75 -16.50 3.85
CA PHE A 15 -3.54 -15.60 4.69
C PHE A 15 -4.99 -16.06 4.78
N SER A 16 -5.53 -15.94 5.99
CA SER A 16 -6.95 -16.06 6.26
C SER A 16 -7.76 -15.05 5.40
N PRO A 17 -9.04 -15.33 5.13
CA PRO A 17 -9.84 -14.51 4.21
C PRO A 17 -10.01 -13.05 4.66
N LEU A 18 -9.92 -12.77 5.96
CA LEU A 18 -10.03 -11.44 6.55
C LEU A 18 -8.85 -10.51 6.20
N PRO A 19 -7.59 -10.84 6.52
CA PRO A 19 -6.44 -10.01 6.12
C PRO A 19 -6.27 -9.94 4.60
N ARG A 20 -6.68 -10.99 3.87
CA ARG A 20 -6.71 -10.95 2.41
C ARG A 20 -7.70 -9.91 1.87
N ARG A 21 -8.87 -9.72 2.51
CA ARG A 21 -9.81 -8.65 2.16
C ARG A 21 -9.25 -7.27 2.49
N VAL A 22 -8.57 -7.09 3.63
CA VAL A 22 -7.91 -5.83 4.00
C VAL A 22 -6.84 -5.45 2.96
N LEU A 23 -6.02 -6.40 2.53
CA LEU A 23 -5.03 -6.18 1.47
C LEU A 23 -5.68 -5.85 0.13
N HIS A 24 -6.73 -6.59 -0.25
CA HIS A 24 -7.38 -6.39 -1.54
C HIS A 24 -8.17 -5.08 -1.61
N ALA A 25 -8.78 -4.65 -0.51
CA ALA A 25 -9.46 -3.37 -0.41
C ALA A 25 -8.48 -2.20 -0.23
N GLY A 26 -7.37 -2.37 0.49
CA GLY A 26 -6.38 -1.32 0.73
C GLY A 26 -5.44 -1.05 -0.46
N MET A 27 -5.06 -2.09 -1.22
CA MET A 27 -4.23 -1.99 -2.43
C MET A 27 -4.71 -0.94 -3.46
N PRO A 28 -5.99 -0.87 -3.86
CA PRO A 28 -6.44 0.12 -4.83
C PRO A 28 -6.35 1.55 -4.29
N PHE A 29 -6.52 1.77 -2.98
CA PHE A 29 -6.30 3.09 -2.37
C PHE A 29 -4.83 3.48 -2.42
N VAL A 30 -3.92 2.57 -2.07
CA VAL A 30 -2.47 2.78 -2.19
C VAL A 30 -2.10 3.16 -3.62
N LEU A 31 -2.54 2.36 -4.60
CA LEU A 31 -2.29 2.63 -6.02
C LEU A 31 -2.88 3.96 -6.48
N GLY A 32 -4.06 4.33 -5.99
CA GLY A 32 -4.69 5.63 -6.26
C GLY A 32 -3.87 6.81 -5.77
N PHE A 33 -3.31 6.74 -4.55
CA PHE A 33 -2.43 7.79 -4.02
C PHE A 33 -1.12 7.91 -4.81
N PHE A 34 -0.52 6.78 -5.20
CA PHE A 34 0.67 6.78 -6.05
C PHE A 34 0.39 7.32 -7.46
N ALA A 35 -0.75 6.95 -8.07
CA ALA A 35 -1.17 7.47 -9.36
C ALA A 35 -1.46 8.97 -9.31
N ALA A 36 -2.10 9.45 -8.24
CA ALA A 36 -2.35 10.88 -8.02
C ALA A 36 -1.05 11.66 -7.84
N ALA A 37 -0.07 11.12 -7.09
CA ALA A 37 1.26 11.72 -6.97
C ALA A 37 1.98 11.78 -8.33
N LEU A 38 1.90 10.71 -9.13
CA LEU A 38 2.55 10.64 -10.44
C LEU A 38 1.90 11.61 -11.45
N ALA A 39 0.57 11.69 -11.45
CA ALA A 39 -0.18 12.68 -12.22
C ALA A 39 0.17 14.11 -11.78
N GLY A 40 0.31 14.37 -10.47
CA GLY A 40 0.78 15.63 -9.93
C GLY A 40 2.15 16.03 -10.46
N ARG A 41 3.10 15.09 -10.53
CA ARG A 41 4.42 15.33 -11.16
C ARG A 41 4.35 15.62 -12.66
N LEU A 42 3.50 14.91 -13.40
CA LEU A 42 3.36 15.13 -14.85
C LEU A 42 2.70 16.49 -15.14
N LEU A 43 1.77 16.93 -14.29
CA LEU A 43 1.06 18.20 -14.42
C LEU A 43 1.82 19.40 -13.84
N MET A 44 2.90 19.18 -13.05
CA MET A 44 3.79 20.26 -12.57
C MET A 44 4.31 21.14 -13.72
N GLY A 45 4.62 20.55 -14.87
CA GLY A 45 5.12 21.28 -16.03
C GLY A 45 4.13 22.26 -16.66
N GLN A 46 2.83 22.17 -16.31
CA GLN A 46 1.76 22.96 -16.93
C GLN A 46 1.24 24.09 -16.03
N CYS A 47 1.50 24.03 -14.71
CA CYS A 47 0.77 24.87 -13.75
C CYS A 47 1.50 26.15 -13.30
N GLY A 48 2.76 26.38 -13.72
CA GLY A 48 3.54 27.59 -13.42
C GLY A 48 3.96 27.78 -11.95
N ASP A 49 3.24 27.18 -11.00
CA ASP A 49 3.45 27.29 -9.55
C ASP A 49 4.05 25.96 -9.02
N TYR A 50 5.32 25.72 -9.36
CA TYR A 50 6.03 24.45 -9.15
C TYR A 50 6.16 24.05 -7.68
N ASP A 51 6.40 25.00 -6.77
CA ASP A 51 6.63 24.73 -5.35
C ASP A 51 5.42 24.09 -4.65
N LYS A 52 4.22 24.61 -4.92
CA LYS A 52 2.98 24.10 -4.30
C LYS A 52 2.63 22.71 -4.82
N MET A 53 2.75 22.51 -6.13
CA MET A 53 2.51 21.20 -6.74
C MET A 53 3.53 20.17 -6.27
N ALA A 54 4.82 20.54 -6.16
CA ALA A 54 5.89 19.70 -5.63
C ALA A 54 5.57 19.22 -4.23
N ARG A 55 5.12 20.14 -3.36
CA ARG A 55 4.72 19.83 -1.99
C ARG A 55 3.53 18.88 -1.92
N ILE A 56 2.44 19.18 -2.64
CA ILE A 56 1.23 18.33 -2.67
C ILE A 56 1.58 16.92 -3.15
N THR A 57 2.43 16.82 -4.17
CA THR A 57 2.86 15.55 -4.72
C THR A 57 3.73 14.75 -3.74
N ALA A 58 4.60 15.43 -2.97
CA ALA A 58 5.39 14.80 -1.93
C ALA A 58 4.50 14.26 -0.79
N GLU A 59 3.51 15.04 -0.35
CA GLU A 59 2.54 14.64 0.68
C GLU A 59 1.69 13.43 0.22
N LEU A 60 1.20 13.45 -1.03
CA LEU A 60 0.45 12.33 -1.62
C LEU A 60 1.29 11.04 -1.68
N PHE A 61 2.57 11.16 -2.02
CA PHE A 61 3.49 10.03 -2.06
C PHE A 61 3.80 9.48 -0.66
N LEU A 62 4.02 10.37 0.31
CA LEU A 62 4.22 10.01 1.72
C LEU A 62 2.99 9.30 2.27
N CYS A 63 1.80 9.84 2.02
CA CYS A 63 0.52 9.26 2.42
C CYS A 63 0.33 7.87 1.79
N GLY A 64 0.61 7.70 0.49
CA GLY A 64 0.58 6.41 -0.19
C GLY A 64 1.54 5.37 0.43
N LYS A 65 2.75 5.80 0.82
CA LYS A 65 3.74 4.94 1.51
C LYS A 65 3.26 4.52 2.90
N GLU A 66 2.72 5.46 3.67
CA GLU A 66 2.17 5.20 5.01
C GLU A 66 0.99 4.23 4.94
N LEU A 67 0.10 4.42 3.97
CA LEU A 67 -1.05 3.56 3.74
C LEU A 67 -0.62 2.13 3.35
N LEU A 68 0.43 1.99 2.53
CA LEU A 68 1.02 0.68 2.18
C LEU A 68 1.57 -0.02 3.43
N GLY A 69 2.27 0.73 4.29
CA GLY A 69 2.74 0.24 5.58
C GLY A 69 1.59 -0.19 6.49
N ALA A 70 0.57 0.64 6.65
CA ALA A 70 -0.60 0.36 7.49
C ALA A 70 -1.40 -0.85 7.01
N VAL A 71 -1.62 -0.98 5.69
CA VAL A 71 -2.33 -2.12 5.10
C VAL A 71 -1.50 -3.40 5.21
N GLY A 72 -0.19 -3.33 4.95
CA GLY A 72 0.71 -4.48 5.05
C GLY A 72 0.88 -4.98 6.48
N VAL A 73 1.25 -4.09 7.40
CA VAL A 73 1.43 -4.40 8.83
C VAL A 73 0.09 -4.78 9.47
N GLY A 74 -0.99 -4.07 9.15
CA GLY A 74 -2.32 -4.39 9.65
C GLY A 74 -2.79 -5.78 9.23
N ALA A 75 -2.56 -6.18 7.98
CA ALA A 75 -2.88 -7.52 7.52
C ALA A 75 -2.03 -8.60 8.22
N LEU A 76 -0.74 -8.35 8.45
CA LEU A 76 0.16 -9.25 9.17
C LEU A 76 -0.23 -9.43 10.64
N VAL A 77 -0.54 -8.33 11.34
CA VAL A 77 -1.01 -8.36 12.73
C VAL A 77 -2.32 -9.13 12.83
N LEU A 78 -3.26 -8.88 11.91
CA LEU A 78 -4.54 -9.59 11.87
C LEU A 78 -4.35 -11.10 11.61
N GLN A 79 -3.38 -11.48 10.79
CA GLN A 79 -3.03 -12.88 10.59
C GLN A 79 -2.42 -13.50 11.85
N LEU A 80 -1.54 -12.80 12.56
CA LEU A 80 -0.96 -13.28 13.82
C LEU A 80 -2.02 -13.52 14.89
N PHE A 81 -2.98 -12.59 15.04
CA PHE A 81 -4.11 -12.76 15.96
C PHE A 81 -4.96 -13.99 15.62
N LEU A 82 -5.30 -14.17 14.34
CA LEU A 82 -6.09 -15.34 13.90
C LEU A 82 -5.31 -16.66 14.01
N SER A 83 -3.99 -16.63 13.86
CA SER A 83 -3.12 -17.79 14.10
C SER A 83 -3.04 -18.11 15.59
N ALA A 84 -2.98 -17.10 16.47
CA ALA A 84 -2.98 -17.29 17.91
C ALA A 84 -4.30 -17.91 18.40
N GLU A 85 -5.45 -17.45 17.91
CA GLU A 85 -6.76 -18.05 18.24
C GLU A 85 -6.92 -19.50 17.74
N ARG A 86 -6.18 -19.91 16.70
CA ARG A 86 -6.23 -21.29 16.20
C ARG A 86 -5.33 -22.26 16.96
N TYR A 87 -4.33 -21.76 17.67
CA TYR A 87 -3.31 -22.56 18.37
C TYR A 87 -3.41 -22.47 19.89
N GLY A 88 -4.27 -21.60 20.43
CA GLY A 88 -4.66 -21.54 21.85
C GLY A 88 -5.94 -22.32 22.12
#